data_AF-A0A1E7F2T0-F1
#
_entry.id   AF-A0A1E7F2T0-F1
#
_cell.length_a   1.000
_cell.length_b   1.000
_cell.length_c   1.000
_cell.angle_alpha   90.00
_cell.angle_beta   90.00
_cell.angle_gamma   90.00
#
_symmetry.space_group_name_H-M   'P 1'
#
loop_
_entity.id
_entity.type
_entity.pdbx_description
1 polymer ?
#
loop_
_entity_poly.entity_id
_entity_poly.type
_entity_poly.pdbx_seq_one_letter_code
_entity_poly.pdbx_strand_id
1 'polypeptide(L)'
;MRIATSVLVITTLFIPSHEEGYGTVVADHTTEVGYYGAVEDFVSDFVPGVNTDTDNIVTLKKIQNEGGQEEEEEEEGTVLRLLKKKKSNKKNSKTEKKPTRKPTRKPASSPTTDPPTATPPLSDGELTFPEEMYAGDGRFVVTMDYADYKTVAVEQFTTRLFGGIMPGKTVIVYPGEVLEITFKNNLVLQPNSVQGPEKNNTFGIPDTTNLHFHGGHISGEEPSDDIYIHVRPGGRTYEYTSAFPSDHMPGTELSNFFASLARDEIFKLVPNPEITSGDFRLVNGKYRPNLTIIPGNWYRFRTIYAGWEAEALDLKIVSAENDSYRPCETILLAKDGIYIKDYPRSIELFPIPAGGRADIMVRCPTEGSFIVKHFEIEEDLLTIESVLPAGQTEVIIAPGPTIGFEWDFPAYLTDLQEEPPFPGCSCNTEMATVGPTSPPLFTLNDRLFKEDSYVHTVRFGDVAERTLSNLKGHAYHQHVYPFQLQSGYENDTTSENGYWKNGDWQDTIKSKNQDVAVMKYRPATFPGKIMLHCHILPHEDLGMMSQERVVFRNDTSNPNCTCDYTYDYIQI
;
A
#
# COMPACT_ATOMS: atom_id res chain seq x y z
N MET A 1 -14.21 -24.40 -10.73
CA MET A 1 -15.14 -23.90 -9.67
C MET A 1 -15.11 -22.38 -9.72
N ARG A 2 -16.26 -21.68 -9.77
CA ARG A 2 -16.27 -20.21 -9.71
C ARG A 2 -16.01 -19.78 -8.28
N ILE A 3 -14.84 -19.22 -8.00
CA ILE A 3 -14.52 -18.59 -6.71
C ILE A 3 -15.11 -17.19 -6.74
N ALA A 4 -15.93 -16.85 -5.75
CA ALA A 4 -16.39 -15.48 -5.59
C ALA A 4 -15.20 -14.60 -5.21
N THR A 5 -14.91 -13.59 -6.03
CA THR A 5 -13.79 -12.67 -5.84
C THR A 5 -14.33 -11.31 -5.43
N SER A 6 -13.66 -10.67 -4.47
CA SER A 6 -14.10 -9.42 -3.86
C SER A 6 -12.88 -8.54 -3.60
N VAL A 7 -12.88 -7.32 -4.14
CA VAL A 7 -11.87 -6.31 -3.84
C VAL A 7 -12.24 -5.60 -2.54
N LEU A 8 -11.30 -5.54 -1.59
CA LEU A 8 -11.41 -4.85 -0.31
C LEU A 8 -10.32 -3.77 -0.24
N VAL A 9 -10.68 -2.54 -0.55
CA VAL A 9 -9.84 -1.36 -0.29
C VAL A 9 -10.08 -0.92 1.14
N ILE A 10 -9.04 -1.02 1.97
CA ILE A 10 -9.07 -0.63 3.38
C ILE A 10 -8.32 0.69 3.51
N THR A 11 -9.07 1.76 3.78
CA THR A 11 -8.60 3.14 3.86
C THR A 11 -8.55 3.59 5.32
N THR A 12 -7.50 4.28 5.76
CA THR A 12 -7.45 4.93 7.08
C THR A 12 -7.90 6.39 7.01
N LEU A 13 -8.82 6.80 7.88
CA LEU A 13 -9.20 8.20 8.11
C LEU A 13 -8.87 8.63 9.55
N PHE A 14 -8.19 9.77 9.68
CA PHE A 14 -7.76 10.34 10.95
C PHE A 14 -8.77 11.37 11.47
N ILE A 15 -9.12 11.34 12.76
CA ILE A 15 -9.85 12.44 13.42
C ILE A 15 -8.84 13.50 13.90
N PRO A 16 -8.82 14.72 13.33
CA PRO A 16 -7.85 15.73 13.73
C PRO A 16 -8.01 16.14 15.19
N SER A 17 -7.01 15.83 16.01
CA SER A 17 -6.82 16.56 17.26
C SER A 17 -6.45 18.01 16.91
N HIS A 18 -6.99 18.97 17.66
CA HIS A 18 -7.35 20.32 17.20
C HIS A 18 -6.23 21.27 16.72
N GLU A 19 -4.97 20.82 16.57
CA GLU A 19 -3.80 21.68 16.34
C GLU A 19 -3.01 21.42 15.03
N GLU A 20 -3.18 20.29 14.34
CA GLU A 20 -2.42 19.96 13.12
C GLU A 20 -3.32 19.67 11.91
N GLY A 21 -3.51 20.69 11.06
CA GLY A 21 -4.35 20.64 9.87
C GLY A 21 -3.68 20.01 8.65
N TYR A 22 -3.29 18.74 8.77
CA TYR A 22 -2.88 17.88 7.65
C TYR A 22 -4.07 16.99 7.27
N GLY A 23 -4.42 16.96 5.99
CA GLY A 23 -5.58 16.24 5.48
C GLY A 23 -5.19 15.03 4.65
N THR A 24 -5.73 13.85 4.95
CA THR A 24 -5.54 12.65 4.13
C THR A 24 -6.28 12.79 2.79
N VAL A 25 -5.57 12.61 1.68
CA VAL A 25 -6.19 12.44 0.36
C VAL A 25 -6.36 10.94 0.12
N VAL A 26 -7.59 10.51 -0.06
CA VAL A 26 -7.92 9.12 -0.40
C VAL A 26 -8.63 9.13 -1.74
N ALA A 27 -7.83 9.13 -2.79
CA ALA A 27 -8.26 8.81 -4.13
C ALA A 27 -7.45 7.58 -4.56
N ASP A 28 -8.04 6.41 -4.32
CA ASP A 28 -7.48 5.12 -4.69
C ASP A 28 -8.32 4.57 -5.85
N HIS A 29 -7.69 4.24 -6.97
CA HIS A 29 -8.21 3.32 -7.98
C HIS A 29 -7.49 1.98 -7.82
N THR A 30 -8.08 0.87 -8.24
CA THR A 30 -7.40 -0.43 -8.21
C THR A 30 -7.14 -0.89 -9.63
N THR A 31 -6.02 -1.56 -9.88
CA THR A 31 -5.74 -2.20 -11.17
C THR A 31 -5.64 -3.70 -10.95
N GLU A 32 -6.49 -4.48 -11.61
CA GLU A 32 -6.49 -5.94 -11.53
C GLU A 32 -5.97 -6.48 -12.87
N VAL A 33 -4.74 -6.99 -12.88
CA VAL A 33 -4.22 -7.73 -14.02
C VAL A 33 -4.79 -9.14 -13.99
N GLY A 34 -5.65 -9.47 -14.94
CA GLY A 34 -6.48 -10.67 -14.92
C GLY A 34 -6.15 -11.65 -16.06
N TYR A 35 -6.14 -12.95 -15.74
CA TYR A 35 -6.38 -14.00 -16.73
C TYR A 35 -7.70 -14.69 -16.40
N TYR A 36 -8.75 -14.43 -17.18
CA TYR A 36 -10.05 -15.11 -17.06
C TYR A 36 -10.00 -16.50 -17.71
N GLY A 37 -9.10 -17.35 -17.20
CA GLY A 37 -9.01 -18.75 -17.55
C GLY A 37 -10.06 -19.57 -16.81
N ALA A 38 -11.10 -20.02 -17.50
CA ALA A 38 -11.94 -21.08 -16.98
C ALA A 38 -11.10 -22.35 -16.79
N VAL A 39 -11.10 -22.91 -15.57
CA VAL A 39 -10.58 -24.27 -15.34
C VAL A 39 -11.63 -25.26 -15.88
N GLU A 40 -11.64 -25.44 -17.19
CA GLU A 40 -12.34 -26.51 -17.90
C GLU A 40 -11.39 -27.15 -18.93
N ASP A 41 -11.23 -28.46 -18.84
CA ASP A 41 -10.44 -29.26 -19.77
C ASP A 41 -10.98 -29.14 -21.21
N PHE A 42 -10.13 -28.80 -22.18
CA PHE A 42 -10.30 -29.35 -23.54
C PHE A 42 -8.97 -29.58 -24.27
N VAL A 43 -8.88 -30.76 -24.87
CA VAL A 43 -7.74 -31.27 -25.65
C VAL A 43 -7.89 -30.84 -27.13
N SER A 44 -6.75 -30.76 -27.83
CA SER A 44 -6.52 -30.78 -29.30
C SER A 44 -6.35 -29.46 -30.08
N ASP A 45 -5.14 -29.36 -30.65
CA ASP A 45 -4.76 -28.93 -32.00
C ASP A 45 -5.12 -27.51 -32.54
N PHE A 46 -4.11 -26.61 -32.65
CA PHE A 46 -3.34 -26.38 -33.90
C PHE A 46 -2.20 -25.34 -33.73
N VAL A 47 -1.36 -25.16 -34.76
CA VAL A 47 0.04 -24.65 -34.74
C VAL A 47 0.26 -23.71 -35.97
N PRO A 48 1.18 -22.70 -36.01
CA PRO A 48 1.19 -21.44 -35.23
C PRO A 48 1.42 -20.17 -36.13
N GLY A 49 1.61 -19.00 -35.50
CA GLY A 49 2.62 -18.01 -35.91
C GLY A 49 2.20 -16.77 -36.73
N VAL A 50 2.80 -15.63 -36.38
CA VAL A 50 3.53 -14.70 -37.27
C VAL A 50 4.43 -13.80 -36.38
N ASN A 51 5.59 -13.41 -36.91
CA ASN A 51 6.64 -12.64 -36.24
C ASN A 51 6.86 -11.29 -36.97
N THR A 52 7.21 -10.21 -36.26
CA THR A 52 8.05 -9.05 -36.67
C THR A 52 7.96 -7.99 -35.55
N ASP A 53 9.01 -7.63 -34.79
CA ASP A 53 10.34 -7.03 -35.08
C ASP A 53 10.38 -5.51 -35.36
N THR A 54 11.08 -4.82 -34.44
CA THR A 54 12.00 -3.69 -34.59
C THR A 54 11.52 -2.24 -34.82
N ASP A 55 11.85 -1.42 -33.82
CA ASP A 55 12.64 -0.17 -33.88
C ASP A 55 12.28 0.97 -34.84
N ASN A 56 12.22 2.20 -34.29
CA ASN A 56 13.05 3.31 -34.78
C ASN A 56 13.27 4.40 -33.72
N ILE A 57 14.53 4.68 -33.40
CA ILE A 57 14.98 5.74 -32.49
C ILE A 57 15.17 7.06 -33.26
N VAL A 58 14.77 8.20 -32.69
CA VAL A 58 15.18 9.53 -33.18
C VAL A 58 15.78 10.37 -32.05
N THR A 59 17.06 10.70 -32.19
CA THR A 59 17.81 11.57 -31.27
C THR A 59 17.62 13.05 -31.62
N LEU A 60 17.43 13.92 -30.62
CA LEU A 60 17.58 15.37 -30.78
C LEU A 60 18.53 15.96 -29.74
N LYS A 61 19.21 17.06 -30.13
CA LYS A 61 20.40 17.59 -29.46
C LYS A 61 20.12 18.78 -28.53
N LYS A 62 20.96 18.89 -27.50
CA LYS A 62 21.25 20.08 -26.69
C LYS A 62 21.17 21.43 -27.43
N ILE A 63 20.68 22.44 -26.72
CA ILE A 63 21.10 23.84 -26.85
C ILE A 63 21.52 24.33 -25.45
N GLN A 64 22.68 24.99 -25.37
CA GLN A 64 23.17 25.67 -24.15
C GLN A 64 22.62 27.09 -24.09
N ASN A 65 22.58 27.69 -22.90
CA ASN A 65 22.82 29.12 -22.74
C ASN A 65 23.52 29.41 -21.41
N GLU A 66 24.33 30.45 -21.40
CA GLU A 66 25.25 30.84 -20.32
C GLU A 66 24.73 32.07 -19.55
N GLY A 67 25.26 32.30 -18.33
CA GLY A 67 25.51 33.65 -17.83
C GLY A 67 24.84 34.06 -16.51
N GLY A 68 25.65 34.54 -15.55
CA GLY A 68 25.21 35.28 -14.36
C GLY A 68 26.09 35.05 -13.13
N GLN A 69 26.90 36.05 -12.74
CA GLN A 69 27.69 36.09 -11.49
C GLN A 69 27.11 37.11 -10.51
N GLU A 70 27.47 36.99 -9.22
CA GLU A 70 27.80 38.01 -8.19
C GLU A 70 27.57 37.36 -6.79
N GLU A 71 28.58 37.14 -5.94
CA GLU A 71 29.16 38.08 -4.93
C GLU A 71 28.12 38.53 -3.89
N GLU A 72 28.34 38.63 -2.56
CA GLU A 72 29.33 38.26 -1.55
C GLU A 72 28.70 38.72 -0.20
N GLU A 73 29.09 38.14 0.95
CA GLU A 73 29.30 38.80 2.28
C GLU A 73 28.99 37.90 3.51
N GLU A 74 29.83 38.05 4.53
CA GLU A 74 29.78 37.43 5.86
C GLU A 74 29.01 38.30 6.88
N GLU A 75 28.53 37.73 8.00
CA GLU A 75 28.99 38.15 9.35
C GLU A 75 28.46 37.26 10.50
N GLU A 76 29.21 37.23 11.61
CA GLU A 76 28.93 36.44 12.82
C GLU A 76 27.95 37.13 13.81
N GLY A 77 27.33 36.38 14.73
CA GLY A 77 26.51 36.97 15.80
C GLY A 77 26.15 36.06 16.99
N THR A 78 27.00 36.00 18.02
CA THR A 78 26.79 35.19 19.26
C THR A 78 26.00 35.93 20.35
N VAL A 79 24.96 35.32 20.97
CA VAL A 79 24.55 35.60 22.38
C VAL A 79 24.01 34.35 23.11
N LEU A 80 24.31 34.26 24.42
CA LEU A 80 24.06 33.15 25.36
C LEU A 80 22.90 33.43 26.36
N ARG A 81 22.38 32.38 27.03
CA ARG A 81 21.54 32.33 28.30
C ARG A 81 20.03 32.12 28.08
N LEU A 82 19.24 31.48 28.95
CA LEU A 82 19.35 30.90 30.32
C LEU A 82 18.39 29.67 30.38
N LEU A 83 18.53 28.67 31.28
CA LEU A 83 17.87 28.67 32.60
C LEU A 83 18.27 27.44 33.46
N LYS A 84 18.08 27.56 34.79
CA LYS A 84 18.41 26.51 35.78
C LYS A 84 17.15 25.86 36.39
N LYS A 85 17.22 24.54 36.56
CA LYS A 85 16.74 23.73 37.71
C LYS A 85 15.37 24.06 38.35
N LYS A 86 14.55 23.01 38.49
CA LYS A 86 14.01 22.64 39.82
C LYS A 86 13.85 21.13 39.97
N LYS A 87 14.13 20.62 41.17
CA LYS A 87 13.98 19.22 41.58
C LYS A 87 12.62 19.03 42.27
N SER A 88 12.04 17.82 42.20
CA SER A 88 11.37 17.21 43.35
C SER A 88 11.41 15.68 43.24
N ASN A 89 11.35 14.99 44.38
CA ASN A 89 11.67 13.56 44.51
C ASN A 89 10.88 12.99 45.71
N LYS A 90 10.14 11.87 45.57
CA LYS A 90 10.13 10.69 46.51
C LYS A 90 8.89 9.75 46.45
N LYS A 91 9.18 8.49 46.12
CA LYS A 91 8.92 7.21 46.87
C LYS A 91 7.53 6.88 47.49
N ASN A 92 6.96 5.77 46.99
CA ASN A 92 6.54 4.51 47.64
C ASN A 92 6.04 4.47 49.11
N SER A 93 4.93 3.74 49.34
CA SER A 93 4.95 2.47 50.15
C SER A 93 3.68 1.59 49.98
N LYS A 94 3.74 0.36 50.49
CA LYS A 94 2.65 -0.65 50.62
C LYS A 94 2.08 -0.63 52.08
N THR A 95 1.18 -1.48 52.62
CA THR A 95 0.58 -2.79 52.22
C THR A 95 -0.68 -3.13 53.08
N GLU A 96 -1.41 -4.22 52.72
CA GLU A 96 -2.09 -5.21 53.60
C GLU A 96 -3.53 -5.07 54.20
N LYS A 97 -4.35 -6.10 53.86
CA LYS A 97 -5.20 -7.02 54.69
C LYS A 97 -6.60 -6.65 55.26
N LYS A 98 -7.41 -7.73 55.33
CA LYS A 98 -8.85 -7.91 55.68
C LYS A 98 -9.02 -8.32 57.18
N PRO A 99 -10.22 -8.31 57.82
CA PRO A 99 -11.16 -9.45 57.69
C PRO A 99 -12.69 -9.27 58.00
N THR A 100 -13.50 -10.17 57.40
CA THR A 100 -14.78 -10.82 57.83
C THR A 100 -15.89 -10.16 58.69
N ARG A 101 -17.15 -10.24 58.20
CA ARG A 101 -18.31 -10.92 58.86
C ARG A 101 -19.52 -11.11 57.90
N LYS A 102 -20.30 -12.19 58.08
CA LYS A 102 -21.61 -12.45 57.40
C LYS A 102 -22.77 -12.04 58.32
N PRO A 103 -23.95 -11.71 57.74
CA PRO A 103 -25.17 -12.42 58.14
C PRO A 103 -26.07 -12.84 56.95
N THR A 104 -27.04 -13.71 57.22
CA THR A 104 -27.94 -14.39 56.27
C THR A 104 -29.29 -13.69 56.07
N ARG A 105 -29.85 -13.74 54.86
CA ARG A 105 -31.31 -13.59 54.62
C ARG A 105 -31.76 -14.37 53.37
N LYS A 106 -33.01 -14.87 53.38
CA LYS A 106 -33.65 -15.63 52.30
C LYS A 106 -33.94 -14.75 51.06
N PRO A 107 -34.08 -15.33 49.85
CA PRO A 107 -34.21 -14.57 48.61
C PRO A 107 -35.55 -13.83 48.52
N ALA A 108 -35.50 -12.59 48.04
CA ALA A 108 -36.64 -11.89 47.45
C ALA A 108 -36.53 -12.03 45.93
N SER A 109 -37.66 -12.25 45.26
CA SER A 109 -37.74 -12.25 43.80
C SER A 109 -37.47 -10.84 43.26
N SER A 110 -36.31 -10.62 42.65
CA SER A 110 -36.06 -9.43 41.84
C SER A 110 -36.86 -9.52 40.54
N PRO A 111 -37.44 -8.41 40.04
CA PRO A 111 -38.02 -8.39 38.71
C PRO A 111 -36.91 -8.67 37.69
N THR A 112 -37.23 -9.46 36.66
CA THR A 112 -36.42 -9.56 35.45
C THR A 112 -36.49 -8.23 34.73
N THR A 113 -35.53 -7.35 35.01
CA THR A 113 -35.11 -6.36 34.02
C THR A 113 -34.44 -7.13 32.90
N ASP A 114 -35.03 -7.10 31.70
CA ASP A 114 -34.31 -7.55 30.50
C ASP A 114 -32.96 -6.82 30.45
N PRO A 115 -31.87 -7.49 30.02
CA PRO A 115 -30.60 -6.80 29.83
C PRO A 115 -30.83 -5.65 28.85
N PRO A 116 -30.18 -4.48 29.05
CA PRO A 116 -30.33 -3.38 28.11
C PRO A 116 -29.97 -3.90 26.73
N THR A 117 -30.94 -3.84 25.80
CA THR A 117 -30.71 -4.21 24.40
C THR A 117 -29.57 -3.33 23.92
N ALA A 118 -28.40 -3.94 23.70
CA ALA A 118 -27.23 -3.20 23.25
C ALA A 118 -27.62 -2.50 21.94
N THR A 119 -27.40 -1.19 21.87
CA THR A 119 -27.53 -0.45 20.62
C THR A 119 -26.68 -1.18 19.58
N PRO A 120 -27.21 -1.51 18.39
CA PRO A 120 -26.41 -2.14 17.35
C PRO A 120 -25.12 -1.34 17.10
N PRO A 121 -23.98 -1.98 16.87
CA PRO A 121 -22.75 -1.27 16.54
C PRO A 121 -22.97 -0.41 15.28
N LEU A 122 -22.41 0.80 15.31
CA LEU A 122 -22.50 1.75 14.22
C LEU A 122 -21.90 1.15 12.93
N SER A 123 -22.68 1.09 11.84
CA SER A 123 -22.35 0.39 10.59
C SER A 123 -23.08 1.00 9.39
N ASP A 124 -22.42 1.05 8.22
CA ASP A 124 -23.01 1.46 6.93
C ASP A 124 -23.83 0.34 6.24
N GLY A 125 -24.13 -0.75 6.94
CA GLY A 125 -24.91 -1.88 6.41
C GLY A 125 -24.12 -2.71 5.39
N GLU A 126 -24.78 -3.20 4.34
CA GLU A 126 -24.17 -4.12 3.37
C GLU A 126 -22.94 -3.51 2.66
N LEU A 127 -21.87 -4.31 2.53
CA LEU A 127 -20.66 -3.95 1.79
C LEU A 127 -20.97 -3.79 0.29
N THR A 128 -20.45 -2.71 -0.30
CA THR A 128 -20.50 -2.47 -1.74
C THR A 128 -19.12 -2.64 -2.36
N PHE A 129 -19.09 -2.96 -3.65
CA PHE A 129 -17.86 -3.08 -4.43
C PHE A 129 -17.77 -1.94 -5.45
N PRO A 130 -16.56 -1.50 -5.84
CA PRO A 130 -16.40 -0.46 -6.85
C PRO A 130 -16.89 -0.95 -8.21
N GLU A 131 -17.33 -0.02 -9.07
CA GLU A 131 -17.64 -0.36 -10.46
C GLU A 131 -16.36 -0.76 -11.22
N GLU A 132 -16.48 -1.76 -12.10
CA GLU A 132 -15.38 -2.20 -12.97
C GLU A 132 -15.31 -1.41 -14.29
N MET A 133 -14.12 -1.33 -14.89
CA MET A 133 -13.84 -0.76 -16.22
C MET A 133 -12.68 -1.53 -16.85
N TYR A 134 -12.74 -1.86 -18.15
CA TYR A 134 -11.82 -2.82 -18.78
C TYR A 134 -10.91 -2.17 -19.83
N ALA A 135 -9.59 -2.27 -19.74
CA ALA A 135 -8.67 -1.58 -20.67
C ALA A 135 -8.97 -1.83 -22.16
N GLY A 136 -9.42 -3.04 -22.53
CA GLY A 136 -9.90 -3.37 -23.88
C GLY A 136 -11.11 -2.56 -24.40
N ASP A 137 -11.85 -1.85 -23.54
CA ASP A 137 -12.93 -0.91 -23.94
C ASP A 137 -12.37 0.40 -24.56
N GLY A 138 -11.05 0.65 -24.42
CA GLY A 138 -10.34 1.80 -24.97
C GLY A 138 -10.12 2.93 -23.95
N ARG A 139 -9.66 4.10 -24.46
CA ARG A 139 -9.23 5.23 -23.62
C ARG A 139 -10.33 5.77 -22.71
N PHE A 140 -10.03 5.80 -21.41
CA PHE A 140 -10.90 6.31 -20.36
C PHE A 140 -10.63 7.77 -20.02
N VAL A 141 -11.64 8.47 -19.50
CA VAL A 141 -11.45 9.76 -18.84
C VAL A 141 -11.60 9.57 -17.33
N VAL A 142 -10.50 9.70 -16.60
CA VAL A 142 -10.48 9.69 -15.13
C VAL A 142 -10.34 11.13 -14.65
N THR A 143 -11.30 11.61 -13.87
CA THR A 143 -11.27 12.96 -13.30
C THR A 143 -10.80 12.93 -11.84
N MET A 144 -10.03 13.93 -11.41
CA MET A 144 -9.83 14.23 -10.00
C MET A 144 -10.72 15.40 -9.61
N ASP A 145 -11.68 15.16 -8.72
CA ASP A 145 -12.73 16.11 -8.33
C ASP A 145 -12.76 16.32 -6.82
N TYR A 146 -13.16 17.52 -6.37
CA TYR A 146 -13.58 17.72 -4.99
C TYR A 146 -14.98 17.14 -4.80
N ALA A 147 -15.16 16.32 -3.77
CA ALA A 147 -16.41 15.66 -3.47
C ALA A 147 -16.69 15.61 -1.96
N ASP A 148 -17.97 15.72 -1.62
CA ASP A 148 -18.49 15.45 -0.28
C ASP A 148 -18.85 13.97 -0.17
N TYR A 149 -18.14 13.24 0.67
CA TYR A 149 -18.43 11.87 1.08
C TYR A 149 -19.09 11.81 2.46
N LYS A 150 -19.86 10.74 2.72
CA LYS A 150 -20.55 10.51 3.99
C LYS A 150 -20.64 9.02 4.30
N THR A 151 -20.52 8.70 5.58
CA THR A 151 -20.65 7.37 6.19
C THR A 151 -21.29 7.57 7.56
N VAL A 152 -21.87 6.53 8.18
CA VAL A 152 -22.33 6.62 9.58
C VAL A 152 -21.24 7.11 10.56
N ALA A 153 -19.95 6.91 10.25
CA ALA A 153 -18.85 7.41 11.08
C ALA A 153 -18.51 8.89 10.84
N VAL A 154 -18.99 9.50 9.75
CA VAL A 154 -18.58 10.85 9.32
C VAL A 154 -19.75 11.63 8.73
N GLU A 155 -20.18 12.66 9.45
CA GLU A 155 -21.31 13.52 9.07
C GLU A 155 -21.01 14.39 7.84
N GLN A 156 -19.74 14.77 7.66
CA GLN A 156 -19.21 15.49 6.52
C GLN A 156 -17.75 15.11 6.28
N PHE A 157 -17.44 14.59 5.09
CA PHE A 157 -16.07 14.43 4.61
C PHE A 157 -15.91 15.14 3.27
N THR A 158 -15.28 16.31 3.21
CA THR A 158 -14.91 16.94 1.92
C THR A 158 -13.47 16.59 1.59
N THR A 159 -13.23 15.92 0.46
CA THR A 159 -11.88 15.52 -0.01
C THR A 159 -11.79 15.47 -1.54
N ARG A 160 -10.67 14.99 -2.07
CA ARG A 160 -10.44 14.72 -3.50
C ARG A 160 -10.72 13.26 -3.77
N LEU A 161 -11.54 12.98 -4.77
CA LEU A 161 -11.93 11.64 -5.17
C LEU A 161 -11.81 11.48 -6.67
N PHE A 162 -11.32 10.32 -7.13
CA PHE A 162 -11.39 9.99 -8.54
C PHE A 162 -12.86 9.81 -8.97
N GLY A 163 -13.30 10.53 -10.00
CA GLY A 163 -14.68 10.54 -10.46
C GLY A 163 -15.72 11.00 -9.41
N GLY A 164 -15.28 11.62 -8.30
CA GLY A 164 -16.15 12.01 -7.20
C GLY A 164 -16.68 10.85 -6.32
N ILE A 165 -16.10 9.64 -6.42
CA ILE A 165 -16.56 8.44 -5.70
C ILE A 165 -15.45 7.83 -4.81
N MET A 166 -15.85 7.15 -3.73
CA MET A 166 -14.93 6.48 -2.80
C MET A 166 -15.27 4.99 -2.65
N PRO A 167 -14.28 4.08 -2.85
CA PRO A 167 -13.03 4.32 -3.59
C PRO A 167 -13.35 4.62 -5.08
N GLY A 168 -12.31 4.90 -5.87
CA GLY A 168 -12.43 4.93 -7.32
C GLY A 168 -12.81 3.56 -7.89
N LYS A 169 -13.19 3.55 -9.18
CA LYS A 169 -13.47 2.34 -9.96
C LYS A 169 -12.32 1.32 -9.96
N THR A 170 -12.64 0.05 -10.11
CA THR A 170 -11.67 -1.02 -10.36
C THR A 170 -11.36 -1.07 -11.86
N VAL A 171 -10.09 -0.89 -12.24
CA VAL A 171 -9.61 -1.07 -13.62
C VAL A 171 -9.20 -2.53 -13.81
N ILE A 172 -9.76 -3.22 -14.79
CA ILE A 172 -9.36 -4.57 -15.20
C ILE A 172 -8.47 -4.45 -16.43
N VAL A 173 -7.30 -5.10 -16.42
CA VAL A 173 -6.35 -5.13 -17.53
C VAL A 173 -5.97 -6.58 -17.80
N TYR A 174 -5.90 -7.02 -19.06
CA TYR A 174 -5.37 -8.33 -19.40
C TYR A 174 -3.88 -8.24 -19.78
N PRO A 175 -3.05 -9.26 -19.47
CA PRO A 175 -1.66 -9.30 -19.93
C PRO A 175 -1.53 -9.08 -21.44
N GLY A 176 -0.69 -8.12 -21.84
CA GLY A 176 -0.52 -7.70 -23.24
C GLY A 176 -1.42 -6.55 -23.69
N GLU A 177 -2.37 -6.09 -22.86
CA GLU A 177 -3.15 -4.88 -23.14
C GLU A 177 -2.38 -3.59 -22.82
N VAL A 178 -2.88 -2.48 -23.36
CA VAL A 178 -2.40 -1.13 -23.07
C VAL A 178 -3.52 -0.38 -22.34
N LEU A 179 -3.23 0.10 -21.14
CA LEU A 179 -4.14 0.94 -20.38
C LEU A 179 -3.98 2.40 -20.83
N GLU A 180 -5.05 2.95 -21.43
CA GLU A 180 -5.10 4.32 -21.92
C GLU A 180 -6.00 5.19 -21.01
N ILE A 181 -5.44 6.21 -20.36
CA ILE A 181 -6.19 7.11 -19.47
C ILE A 181 -5.92 8.58 -19.83
N THR A 182 -6.96 9.31 -20.21
CA THR A 182 -7.02 10.77 -20.11
C THR A 182 -7.27 11.13 -18.64
N PHE A 183 -6.22 11.43 -17.89
CA PHE A 183 -6.36 11.94 -16.53
C PHE A 183 -6.66 13.44 -16.57
N LYS A 184 -7.70 13.89 -15.87
CA LYS A 184 -8.16 15.28 -15.87
C LYS A 184 -8.28 15.82 -14.45
N ASN A 185 -7.43 16.78 -14.11
CA ASN A 185 -7.47 17.45 -12.82
C ASN A 185 -8.51 18.59 -12.83
N ASN A 186 -9.72 18.33 -12.32
CA ASN A 186 -10.78 19.33 -12.17
C ASN A 186 -10.65 20.15 -10.87
N LEU A 187 -9.68 19.86 -10.01
CA LEU A 187 -9.44 20.61 -8.78
C LEU A 187 -9.12 22.09 -9.08
N VAL A 188 -9.23 22.93 -8.05
CA VAL A 188 -8.97 24.36 -8.12
C VAL A 188 -7.74 24.67 -7.26
N LEU A 189 -6.80 25.44 -7.79
CA LEU A 189 -5.60 25.86 -7.06
C LEU A 189 -6.00 26.59 -5.77
N GLN A 190 -5.51 26.13 -4.62
CA GLN A 190 -5.86 26.71 -3.33
C GLN A 190 -5.27 28.13 -3.14
N PRO A 191 -5.92 29.01 -2.36
CA PRO A 191 -5.44 30.38 -2.13
C PRO A 191 -4.08 30.44 -1.42
N ASN A 192 -3.74 29.39 -0.67
CA ASN A 192 -2.52 29.26 0.12
C ASN A 192 -1.39 28.50 -0.62
N SER A 193 -1.64 27.99 -1.83
CA SER A 193 -0.62 27.31 -2.64
C SER A 193 0.58 28.23 -2.89
N VAL A 194 1.78 27.75 -2.55
CA VAL A 194 3.01 28.54 -2.71
C VAL A 194 3.23 28.85 -4.19
N GLN A 195 3.24 30.13 -4.54
CA GLN A 195 3.59 30.57 -5.90
C GLN A 195 5.11 30.55 -6.07
N GLY A 196 5.63 29.41 -6.52
CA GLY A 196 7.06 29.19 -6.79
C GLY A 196 7.29 27.87 -7.53
N PRO A 197 8.54 27.54 -7.87
CA PRO A 197 8.90 26.17 -8.25
C PRO A 197 8.66 25.22 -7.07
N GLU A 198 8.31 23.98 -7.37
CA GLU A 198 8.25 22.91 -6.37
C GLU A 198 9.63 22.71 -5.74
N LYS A 199 9.65 22.33 -4.46
CA LYS A 199 10.88 22.14 -3.69
C LYS A 199 10.90 20.72 -3.15
N ASN A 200 11.88 19.95 -3.60
CA ASN A 200 12.13 18.59 -3.11
C ASN A 200 12.20 18.57 -1.58
N ASN A 201 11.71 17.50 -0.96
CA ASN A 201 11.75 17.27 0.49
C ASN A 201 10.91 18.28 1.29
N THR A 202 9.89 18.86 0.64
CA THR A 202 8.85 19.66 1.27
C THR A 202 7.53 19.32 0.62
N PHE A 203 6.42 19.58 1.30
CA PHE A 203 5.12 19.34 0.71
C PHE A 203 4.94 20.14 -0.60
N GLY A 204 4.60 19.42 -1.66
CA GLY A 204 4.39 19.93 -3.02
C GLY A 204 3.20 20.88 -3.15
N ILE A 205 2.96 21.38 -4.36
CA ILE A 205 1.88 22.34 -4.60
C ILE A 205 0.52 21.65 -4.40
N PRO A 206 -0.34 22.14 -3.48
CA PRO A 206 -1.66 21.57 -3.27
C PRO A 206 -2.42 21.35 -4.58
N ASP A 207 -3.08 20.20 -4.66
CA ASP A 207 -3.97 19.83 -5.78
C ASP A 207 -3.26 19.65 -7.15
N THR A 208 -1.94 19.80 -7.25
CA THR A 208 -1.16 19.35 -8.43
C THR A 208 -0.96 17.85 -8.33
N THR A 209 -1.28 17.10 -9.39
CA THR A 209 -1.45 15.64 -9.28
C THR A 209 -0.98 14.82 -10.48
N ASN A 210 -0.75 13.52 -10.28
CA ASN A 210 -0.43 12.51 -11.27
C ASN A 210 -1.15 11.19 -10.93
N LEU A 211 -0.85 10.12 -11.68
CA LEU A 211 -1.22 8.75 -11.37
C LEU A 211 0.05 7.92 -11.19
N HIS A 212 0.04 7.04 -10.19
CA HIS A 212 1.04 6.02 -9.96
C HIS A 212 0.38 4.64 -9.92
N PHE A 213 0.88 3.68 -10.70
CA PHE A 213 0.39 2.31 -10.77
C PHE A 213 1.22 1.41 -9.84
N HIS A 214 0.98 1.53 -8.53
CA HIS A 214 1.67 0.78 -7.47
C HIS A 214 1.59 -0.73 -7.71
N GLY A 215 2.75 -1.31 -8.01
CA GLY A 215 2.96 -2.74 -8.27
C GLY A 215 2.86 -3.16 -9.73
N GLY A 216 2.48 -2.25 -10.63
CA GLY A 216 2.43 -2.51 -12.06
C GLY A 216 3.83 -2.79 -12.62
N HIS A 217 4.01 -3.93 -13.28
CA HIS A 217 5.21 -4.21 -14.05
C HIS A 217 5.12 -3.52 -15.42
N ILE A 218 5.23 -2.18 -15.38
CA ILE A 218 5.12 -1.25 -16.51
C ILE A 218 6.29 -0.23 -16.48
N SER A 219 6.43 0.60 -17.51
CA SER A 219 7.52 1.59 -17.57
C SER A 219 7.32 2.75 -16.57
N GLY A 220 8.40 3.12 -15.85
CA GLY A 220 8.49 4.32 -15.00
C GLY A 220 8.95 5.60 -15.73
N GLU A 221 8.70 5.68 -17.04
CA GLU A 221 9.04 6.81 -17.91
C GLU A 221 7.77 7.30 -18.63
N GLU A 222 7.71 8.57 -19.03
CA GLU A 222 6.58 9.09 -19.81
C GLU A 222 6.29 8.26 -21.09
N PRO A 223 5.02 8.01 -21.44
CA PRO A 223 3.78 8.51 -20.84
C PRO A 223 3.14 7.55 -19.81
N SER A 224 3.95 6.74 -19.13
CA SER A 224 3.50 5.70 -18.19
C SER A 224 3.66 6.18 -16.74
N ASP A 225 4.38 5.45 -15.88
CA ASP A 225 4.41 5.60 -14.42
C ASP A 225 5.48 6.61 -13.96
N ASP A 226 5.57 7.76 -14.64
CA ASP A 226 6.62 8.75 -14.40
C ASP A 226 6.22 9.77 -13.33
N ILE A 227 6.93 9.76 -12.19
CA ILE A 227 6.65 10.66 -11.06
C ILE A 227 6.77 12.15 -11.41
N TYR A 228 7.53 12.52 -12.45
CA TYR A 228 7.71 13.92 -12.87
C TYR A 228 6.55 14.44 -13.75
N ILE A 229 5.49 13.67 -13.94
CA ILE A 229 4.25 14.17 -14.50
C ILE A 229 3.58 15.06 -13.44
N HIS A 230 3.28 16.32 -13.79
CA HIS A 230 2.59 17.27 -12.90
C HIS A 230 1.31 17.84 -13.56
N VAL A 231 0.19 17.14 -13.40
CA VAL A 231 -1.15 17.59 -13.86
C VAL A 231 -1.70 18.60 -12.86
N ARG A 232 -1.33 19.87 -13.04
CA ARG A 232 -1.78 20.99 -12.18
C ARG A 232 -3.30 21.24 -12.22
N PRO A 233 -3.90 21.90 -11.21
CA PRO A 233 -5.32 22.26 -11.16
C PRO A 233 -5.86 23.03 -12.37
N GLY A 234 -7.19 23.15 -12.46
CA GLY A 234 -7.87 24.03 -13.41
C GLY A 234 -8.33 23.36 -14.70
N GLY A 235 -8.64 22.07 -14.66
CA GLY A 235 -9.15 21.29 -15.79
C GLY A 235 -8.08 20.82 -16.79
N ARG A 236 -6.80 20.85 -16.39
CA ARG A 236 -5.69 20.33 -17.22
C ARG A 236 -5.76 18.81 -17.34
N THR A 237 -5.21 18.29 -18.42
CA THR A 237 -5.18 16.85 -18.72
C THR A 237 -3.78 16.33 -18.96
N TYR A 238 -3.59 15.04 -18.75
CA TYR A 238 -2.46 14.26 -19.24
C TYR A 238 -2.95 12.93 -19.81
N GLU A 239 -2.26 12.41 -20.82
CA GLU A 239 -2.64 11.20 -21.55
C GLU A 239 -1.72 10.04 -21.19
N TYR A 240 -2.04 9.35 -20.09
CA TYR A 240 -1.33 8.14 -19.70
C TYR A 240 -1.52 7.04 -20.72
N THR A 241 -0.45 6.27 -20.96
CA THR A 241 -0.45 5.09 -21.83
C THR A 241 0.53 4.05 -21.27
N SER A 242 -0.02 3.07 -20.54
CA SER A 242 0.75 2.07 -19.79
C SER A 242 0.61 0.69 -20.45
N ALA A 243 1.68 0.17 -21.04
CA ALA A 243 1.68 -1.13 -21.71
C ALA A 243 2.05 -2.26 -20.74
N PHE A 244 1.13 -3.19 -20.49
CA PHE A 244 1.36 -4.34 -19.64
C PHE A 244 1.96 -5.49 -20.47
N PRO A 245 3.10 -6.09 -20.09
CA PRO A 245 3.68 -7.23 -20.79
C PRO A 245 2.70 -8.40 -20.98
N SER A 246 2.84 -9.14 -22.07
CA SER A 246 2.02 -10.33 -22.35
C SER A 246 2.24 -11.47 -21.35
N ASP A 247 3.36 -11.44 -20.63
CA ASP A 247 3.71 -12.32 -19.52
C ASP A 247 3.54 -11.62 -18.15
N HIS A 248 2.80 -10.52 -18.04
CA HIS A 248 2.53 -9.91 -16.75
C HIS A 248 1.81 -10.89 -15.81
N MET A 249 2.35 -11.04 -14.60
CA MET A 249 1.78 -11.89 -13.55
C MET A 249 0.37 -11.39 -13.17
N PRO A 250 -0.67 -12.23 -13.15
CA PRO A 250 -2.01 -11.79 -12.79
C PRO A 250 -2.11 -11.50 -11.28
N GLY A 251 -2.62 -10.33 -10.92
CA GLY A 251 -2.42 -9.73 -9.59
C GLY A 251 -3.48 -8.75 -9.13
N THR A 252 -3.16 -8.03 -8.05
CA THR A 252 -3.93 -6.93 -7.45
C THR A 252 -2.96 -5.76 -7.24
N GLU A 253 -3.13 -4.71 -8.00
CA GLU A 253 -2.34 -3.47 -8.01
C GLU A 253 -3.20 -2.29 -7.57
N LEU A 254 -2.55 -1.17 -7.25
CA LEU A 254 -3.16 0.01 -6.67
C LEU A 254 -2.77 1.26 -7.49
N SER A 255 -3.75 1.92 -8.10
CA SER A 255 -3.58 3.18 -8.82
C SER A 255 -3.81 4.34 -7.86
N ASN A 256 -2.74 4.86 -7.26
CA ASN A 256 -2.80 5.95 -6.29
C ASN A 256 -2.20 7.24 -6.84
N PHE A 257 -2.30 8.31 -6.06
CA PHE A 257 -1.72 9.60 -6.39
C PHE A 257 -0.82 10.09 -5.23
N PHE A 258 0.36 10.60 -5.58
CA PHE A 258 1.32 11.35 -4.74
C PHE A 258 0.78 12.70 -4.23
N ALA A 259 -0.30 12.66 -3.45
CA ALA A 259 -0.93 13.83 -2.85
C ALA A 259 -0.14 14.36 -1.65
N SER A 260 0.65 15.40 -1.90
CA SER A 260 1.52 15.95 -0.87
C SER A 260 0.76 16.63 0.28
N LEU A 261 1.14 16.33 1.52
CA LEU A 261 0.44 16.74 2.75
C LEU A 261 0.69 18.21 3.16
N ALA A 262 0.44 19.14 2.25
CA ALA A 262 0.39 20.57 2.56
C ALA A 262 -0.80 20.91 3.47
N ARG A 263 -0.80 22.12 4.07
CA ARG A 263 -1.96 22.65 4.82
C ARG A 263 -3.17 22.77 3.89
N ASP A 264 -4.10 21.84 4.01
CA ASP A 264 -5.25 21.74 3.14
C ASP A 264 -6.48 22.43 3.76
N GLU A 265 -6.93 23.53 3.15
CA GLU A 265 -8.11 24.27 3.61
C GLU A 265 -9.43 23.63 3.12
N ILE A 266 -9.34 22.64 2.23
CA ILE A 266 -10.50 21.92 1.69
C ILE A 266 -10.84 20.67 2.50
N PHE A 267 -9.84 19.94 3.04
CA PHE A 267 -10.06 18.78 3.90
C PHE A 267 -10.93 19.16 5.11
N LYS A 268 -12.14 18.62 5.15
CA LYS A 268 -13.10 18.83 6.23
C LYS A 268 -13.64 17.49 6.65
N LEU A 269 -13.22 17.04 7.82
CA LEU A 269 -13.75 15.85 8.47
C LEU A 269 -14.55 16.27 9.71
N VAL A 270 -15.84 15.97 9.71
CA VAL A 270 -16.72 16.07 10.88
C VAL A 270 -17.11 14.65 11.27
N PRO A 271 -16.39 14.01 12.21
CA PRO A 271 -16.74 12.67 12.65
C PRO A 271 -18.07 12.68 13.41
N ASN A 272 -18.78 11.56 13.35
CA ASN A 272 -19.95 11.32 14.20
C ASN A 272 -19.51 11.35 15.67
N PRO A 273 -20.22 12.07 16.58
CA PRO A 273 -19.91 12.13 18.00
C PRO A 273 -19.83 10.78 18.74
N GLU A 274 -20.38 9.71 18.18
CA GLU A 274 -20.26 8.34 18.71
C GLU A 274 -18.88 7.69 18.42
N ILE A 275 -18.13 8.21 17.44
CA ILE A 275 -16.72 7.83 17.20
C ILE A 275 -15.85 8.54 18.24
N THR A 276 -15.63 7.87 19.37
CA THR A 276 -14.98 8.45 20.56
C THR A 276 -13.45 8.28 20.61
N SER A 277 -12.83 7.71 19.58
CA SER A 277 -11.42 7.35 19.56
C SER A 277 -10.77 7.51 18.17
N GLY A 278 -9.68 8.29 18.12
CA GLY A 278 -8.59 8.22 17.13
C GLY A 278 -8.97 8.07 15.65
N ASP A 279 -8.05 7.41 14.94
CA ASP A 279 -8.21 6.88 13.60
C ASP A 279 -9.31 5.82 13.50
N PHE A 280 -9.91 5.73 12.33
CA PHE A 280 -10.80 4.64 11.97
C PHE A 280 -10.59 4.24 10.52
N ARG A 281 -10.87 2.97 10.19
CA ARG A 281 -10.73 2.45 8.83
C ARG A 281 -12.09 2.28 8.15
N LEU A 282 -12.10 2.50 6.84
CA LEU A 282 -13.23 2.25 5.94
C LEU A 282 -12.89 1.06 5.03
N VAL A 283 -13.88 0.21 4.74
CA VAL A 283 -13.78 -0.88 3.77
C VAL A 283 -14.66 -0.55 2.57
N ASN A 284 -14.05 -0.35 1.41
CA ASN A 284 -14.71 0.18 0.20
C ASN A 284 -15.55 1.44 0.50
N GLY A 285 -14.95 2.39 1.24
CA GLY A 285 -15.60 3.63 1.69
C GLY A 285 -16.59 3.49 2.86
N LYS A 286 -16.97 2.26 3.24
CA LYS A 286 -17.96 2.02 4.30
C LYS A 286 -17.34 1.75 5.66
N TYR A 287 -17.93 2.31 6.71
CA TYR A 287 -17.58 2.03 8.09
C TYR A 287 -18.30 0.76 8.57
N ARG A 288 -17.52 -0.23 9.02
CA ARG A 288 -17.99 -1.51 9.57
C ARG A 288 -19.11 -2.17 8.76
N PRO A 289 -18.96 -2.35 7.44
CA PRO A 289 -20.01 -2.94 6.63
C PRO A 289 -20.17 -4.44 6.90
N ASN A 290 -21.26 -5.01 6.41
CA ASN A 290 -21.59 -6.43 6.51
C ASN A 290 -21.44 -7.11 5.15
N LEU A 291 -20.72 -8.22 5.08
CA LEU A 291 -20.54 -9.07 3.91
C LEU A 291 -21.24 -10.41 4.13
N THR A 292 -22.28 -10.71 3.35
CA THR A 292 -22.98 -12.01 3.46
C THR A 292 -22.25 -13.06 2.61
N ILE A 293 -21.98 -14.23 3.21
CA ILE A 293 -21.36 -15.37 2.53
C ILE A 293 -22.12 -16.68 2.79
N ILE A 294 -21.79 -17.73 2.03
CA ILE A 294 -22.42 -19.05 2.11
C ILE A 294 -21.50 -20.05 2.85
N PRO A 295 -22.08 -20.78 3.83
CA PRO A 295 -21.63 -22.05 4.36
C PRO A 295 -20.54 -22.80 3.60
N GLY A 296 -19.27 -22.77 4.03
CA GLY A 296 -18.26 -23.67 3.50
C GLY A 296 -17.80 -23.42 2.06
N ASN A 297 -18.21 -22.32 1.43
CA ASN A 297 -17.67 -21.88 0.15
C ASN A 297 -16.35 -21.12 0.33
N TRP A 298 -15.49 -21.17 -0.70
CA TRP A 298 -14.28 -20.36 -0.79
C TRP A 298 -14.56 -19.00 -1.45
N TYR A 299 -14.06 -17.94 -0.83
CA TYR A 299 -14.08 -16.55 -1.30
C TYR A 299 -12.64 -16.06 -1.43
N ARG A 300 -12.31 -15.25 -2.45
CA ARG A 300 -11.02 -14.57 -2.62
C ARG A 300 -11.19 -13.10 -2.26
N PHE A 301 -10.62 -12.69 -1.14
CA PHE A 301 -10.54 -11.29 -0.74
C PHE A 301 -9.24 -10.70 -1.29
N ARG A 302 -9.33 -9.90 -2.36
CA ARG A 302 -8.23 -9.08 -2.88
C ARG A 302 -8.10 -7.87 -1.97
N THR A 303 -7.25 -7.96 -0.96
CA THR A 303 -7.16 -6.96 0.11
C THR A 303 -6.05 -5.96 -0.20
N ILE A 304 -6.38 -4.67 -0.13
CA ILE A 304 -5.44 -3.57 -0.35
C ILE A 304 -5.50 -2.68 0.90
N TYR A 305 -4.34 -2.37 1.48
CA TYR A 305 -4.28 -1.43 2.59
C TYR A 305 -3.77 -0.06 2.12
N ALA A 306 -4.72 0.81 1.79
CA ALA A 306 -4.52 2.23 1.51
C ALA A 306 -4.41 3.03 2.83
N GLY A 307 -3.55 2.55 3.73
CA GLY A 307 -3.05 3.33 4.86
C GLY A 307 -1.91 4.25 4.40
N TRP A 308 -1.73 5.38 5.08
CA TRP A 308 -0.73 6.39 4.76
C TRP A 308 0.29 6.63 5.89
N GLU A 309 0.01 6.11 7.09
CA GLU A 309 0.82 6.25 8.31
C GLU A 309 1.72 5.02 8.58
N ALA A 310 2.44 5.05 9.70
CA ALA A 310 3.39 4.02 10.10
C ALA A 310 2.79 2.66 10.48
N GLU A 311 1.50 2.57 10.82
CA GLU A 311 0.86 1.32 11.24
C GLU A 311 0.54 0.42 10.04
N ALA A 312 1.07 -0.81 10.04
CA ALA A 312 0.61 -1.88 9.15
C ALA A 312 -0.73 -2.42 9.64
N LEU A 313 -1.60 -2.77 8.69
CA LEU A 313 -2.86 -3.46 8.98
C LEU A 313 -2.56 -4.90 9.39
N ASP A 314 -2.89 -5.31 10.61
CA ASP A 314 -2.79 -6.70 11.04
C ASP A 314 -4.16 -7.41 10.95
N LEU A 315 -4.54 -7.74 9.71
CA LEU A 315 -5.85 -8.31 9.42
C LEU A 315 -5.97 -9.72 10.04
N LYS A 316 -7.03 -9.94 10.83
CA LYS A 316 -7.43 -11.27 11.33
C LYS A 316 -8.94 -11.45 11.28
N ILE A 317 -9.40 -12.67 11.00
CA ILE A 317 -10.81 -13.05 11.10
C ILE A 317 -11.04 -13.80 12.42
N VAL A 318 -11.98 -13.32 13.23
CA VAL A 318 -12.38 -13.93 14.51
C VAL A 318 -13.88 -14.23 14.54
N SER A 319 -14.33 -15.10 15.44
CA SER A 319 -15.76 -15.29 15.69
C SER A 319 -16.34 -14.08 16.43
N ALA A 320 -17.54 -13.61 16.06
CA ALA A 320 -18.23 -12.55 16.78
C ALA A 320 -18.78 -13.05 18.13
N GLU A 321 -19.22 -14.31 18.17
CA GLU A 321 -19.54 -15.01 19.41
C GLU A 321 -18.25 -15.51 20.06
N ASN A 322 -18.11 -15.29 21.37
CA ASN A 322 -16.84 -15.35 22.11
C ASN A 322 -16.38 -16.78 22.43
N ASP A 323 -16.36 -17.64 21.42
CA ASP A 323 -16.12 -19.08 21.54
C ASP A 323 -15.00 -19.56 20.60
N SER A 324 -14.14 -20.43 21.11
CA SER A 324 -12.89 -20.84 20.44
C SER A 324 -13.09 -21.97 19.43
N TYR A 325 -14.29 -22.08 18.83
CA TYR A 325 -14.78 -23.35 18.31
C TYR A 325 -14.71 -23.58 16.80
N ARG A 326 -14.44 -22.54 15.99
CA ARG A 326 -13.98 -22.60 14.56
C ARG A 326 -13.89 -21.18 13.96
N PRO A 327 -12.72 -20.54 13.83
CA PRO A 327 -12.58 -19.37 12.96
C PRO A 327 -12.75 -19.78 11.48
N CYS A 328 -12.92 -18.81 10.59
CA CYS A 328 -12.88 -19.06 9.16
C CYS A 328 -11.48 -19.53 8.75
N GLU A 329 -11.42 -20.54 7.88
CA GLU A 329 -10.18 -21.02 7.29
C GLU A 329 -9.62 -19.95 6.34
N THR A 330 -8.34 -19.65 6.50
CA THR A 330 -7.64 -18.58 5.79
C THR A 330 -6.34 -19.10 5.17
N ILE A 331 -6.12 -18.77 3.90
CA ILE A 331 -4.94 -19.16 3.11
C ILE A 331 -4.45 -17.94 2.34
N LEU A 332 -3.16 -17.61 2.47
CA LEU A 332 -2.49 -16.62 1.64
C LEU A 332 -2.33 -17.17 0.21
N LEU A 333 -2.76 -16.39 -0.78
CA LEU A 333 -2.68 -16.74 -2.19
C LEU A 333 -1.61 -15.90 -2.90
N ALA A 334 -1.63 -14.58 -2.71
CA ALA A 334 -0.69 -13.63 -3.28
C ALA A 334 -0.33 -12.53 -2.28
N LYS A 335 0.85 -11.91 -2.47
CA LYS A 335 1.22 -10.62 -1.87
C LYS A 335 1.55 -9.65 -2.97
N ASP A 336 1.13 -8.40 -2.84
CA ASP A 336 1.42 -7.33 -3.81
C ASP A 336 1.07 -7.71 -5.26
N GLY A 337 0.02 -8.52 -5.44
CA GLY A 337 -0.39 -9.04 -6.74
C GLY A 337 0.43 -10.20 -7.30
N ILE A 338 1.38 -10.77 -6.54
CA ILE A 338 2.22 -11.88 -6.98
C ILE A 338 1.93 -13.13 -6.16
N TYR A 339 1.60 -14.24 -6.83
CA TYR A 339 1.30 -15.50 -6.17
C TYR A 339 2.51 -16.06 -5.40
N ILE A 340 2.25 -16.67 -4.25
CA ILE A 340 3.30 -17.33 -3.45
C ILE A 340 3.68 -18.71 -4.03
N LYS A 341 4.96 -19.06 -3.95
CA LYS A 341 5.50 -20.33 -4.49
C LYS A 341 5.11 -21.57 -3.69
N ASP A 342 4.90 -21.44 -2.38
CA ASP A 342 4.59 -22.55 -1.48
C ASP A 342 3.08 -22.71 -1.22
N TYR A 343 2.25 -22.38 -2.21
CA TYR A 343 0.80 -22.51 -2.10
C TYR A 343 0.40 -23.99 -1.86
N PRO A 344 -0.53 -24.28 -0.93
CA PRO A 344 -1.27 -23.34 -0.06
C PRO A 344 -0.55 -23.02 1.26
N ARG A 345 -0.44 -21.73 1.60
CA ARG A 345 0.08 -21.26 2.90
C ARG A 345 -1.06 -20.81 3.81
N SER A 346 -1.44 -21.65 4.79
CA SER A 346 -2.48 -21.31 5.77
C SER A 346 -1.90 -20.48 6.92
N ILE A 347 -2.43 -19.27 7.12
CA ILE A 347 -2.04 -18.31 8.17
C ILE A 347 -3.28 -17.56 8.65
N GLU A 348 -3.31 -17.18 9.93
CA GLU A 348 -4.47 -16.51 10.57
C GLU A 348 -4.32 -14.99 10.70
N LEU A 349 -3.11 -14.44 10.50
CA LEU A 349 -2.79 -13.03 10.70
C LEU A 349 -2.03 -12.52 9.47
N PHE A 350 -2.46 -11.38 8.94
CA PHE A 350 -1.92 -10.78 7.73
C PHE A 350 -1.43 -9.36 8.04
N PRO A 351 -0.14 -9.16 8.39
CA PRO A 351 0.47 -7.85 8.59
C PRO A 351 0.75 -7.17 7.25
N ILE A 352 -0.29 -6.61 6.64
CA ILE A 352 -0.24 -5.93 5.34
C ILE A 352 0.35 -4.51 5.56
N PRO A 353 1.51 -4.17 4.96
CA PRO A 353 2.08 -2.83 5.08
C PRO A 353 1.21 -1.80 4.35
N ALA A 354 1.37 -0.51 4.68
CA ALA A 354 0.80 0.58 3.88
C ALA A 354 1.24 0.45 2.40
N GLY A 355 0.30 0.53 1.45
CA GLY A 355 0.54 0.25 0.03
C GLY A 355 0.64 -1.25 -0.33
N GLY A 356 0.70 -2.13 0.66
CA GLY A 356 0.74 -3.58 0.49
C GLY A 356 -0.61 -4.16 0.09
N ARG A 357 -0.56 -5.29 -0.62
CA ARG A 357 -1.74 -6.08 -0.99
C ARG A 357 -1.59 -7.53 -0.52
N ALA A 358 -2.71 -8.16 -0.17
CA ALA A 358 -2.76 -9.59 0.11
C ALA A 358 -4.05 -10.18 -0.48
N ASP A 359 -3.90 -11.21 -1.30
CA ASP A 359 -5.03 -12.01 -1.74
C ASP A 359 -5.22 -13.16 -0.75
N ILE A 360 -6.37 -13.15 -0.07
CA ILE A 360 -6.68 -14.06 1.02
C ILE A 360 -7.86 -14.93 0.61
N MET A 361 -7.65 -16.25 0.57
CA MET A 361 -8.74 -17.21 0.42
C MET A 361 -9.39 -17.43 1.79
N VAL A 362 -10.71 -17.21 1.87
CA VAL A 362 -11.50 -17.31 3.11
C VAL A 362 -12.61 -18.34 2.93
N ARG A 363 -12.79 -19.21 3.93
CA ARG A 363 -13.93 -20.12 4.04
C ARG A 363 -14.40 -20.25 5.48
N CYS A 364 -15.61 -19.79 5.76
CA CYS A 364 -16.22 -19.99 7.08
C CYS A 364 -16.98 -21.33 7.11
N PRO A 365 -16.62 -22.29 7.99
CA PRO A 365 -17.14 -23.67 7.93
C PRO A 365 -18.52 -23.86 8.56
N THR A 366 -19.09 -22.82 9.15
CA THR A 366 -20.41 -22.85 9.83
C THR A 366 -21.22 -21.61 9.47
N GLU A 367 -22.52 -21.65 9.76
CA GLU A 367 -23.30 -20.43 9.93
C GLU A 367 -22.82 -19.64 11.15
N GLY A 368 -23.12 -18.34 11.18
CA GLY A 368 -22.77 -17.42 12.25
C GLY A 368 -22.11 -16.13 11.76
N SER A 369 -21.84 -15.24 12.71
CA SER A 369 -21.20 -13.94 12.46
C SER A 369 -19.72 -13.99 12.82
N PHE A 370 -18.88 -13.48 11.94
CA PHE A 370 -17.42 -13.39 12.10
C PHE A 370 -16.98 -11.94 11.89
N ILE A 371 -15.93 -11.50 12.58
CA ILE A 371 -15.43 -10.12 12.49
C ILE A 371 -14.06 -10.14 11.84
N VAL A 372 -13.86 -9.34 10.80
CA VAL A 372 -12.53 -9.01 10.30
C VAL A 372 -12.03 -7.81 11.11
N LYS A 373 -10.89 -7.96 11.77
CA LYS A 373 -10.29 -6.95 12.65
C LYS A 373 -8.95 -6.47 12.13
N HIS A 374 -8.62 -5.22 12.42
CA HIS A 374 -7.25 -4.78 12.67
C HIS A 374 -6.94 -5.18 14.11
N PHE A 375 -6.31 -6.34 14.26
CA PHE A 375 -6.43 -7.20 15.42
C PHE A 375 -5.74 -6.65 16.67
N GLU A 376 -4.49 -6.18 16.57
CA GLU A 376 -3.72 -5.71 17.73
C GLU A 376 -4.28 -4.45 18.39
N ILE A 377 -4.99 -3.60 17.65
CA ILE A 377 -5.69 -2.42 18.17
C ILE A 377 -7.17 -2.68 18.47
N GLU A 378 -7.65 -3.92 18.27
CA GLU A 378 -9.03 -4.36 18.49
C GLU A 378 -10.09 -3.57 17.71
N GLU A 379 -9.74 -3.04 16.52
CA GLU A 379 -10.67 -2.33 15.65
C GLU A 379 -11.39 -3.31 14.70
N ASP A 380 -12.72 -3.34 14.78
CA ASP A 380 -13.57 -4.09 13.84
C ASP A 380 -13.64 -3.34 12.50
N LEU A 381 -13.32 -4.03 11.40
CA LEU A 381 -13.27 -3.48 10.03
C LEU A 381 -14.54 -3.80 9.23
N LEU A 382 -14.98 -5.06 9.23
CA LEU A 382 -16.23 -5.52 8.62
C LEU A 382 -16.74 -6.78 9.30
N THR A 383 -18.04 -7.01 9.22
CA THR A 383 -18.70 -8.24 9.72
C THR A 383 -18.98 -9.18 8.56
N ILE A 384 -18.60 -10.46 8.68
CA ILE A 384 -18.96 -11.52 7.75
C ILE A 384 -20.16 -12.28 8.32
N GLU A 385 -21.30 -12.19 7.64
CA GLU A 385 -22.50 -12.94 7.99
C GLU A 385 -22.56 -14.22 7.14
N SER A 386 -22.25 -15.36 7.78
CA SER A 386 -22.25 -16.67 7.16
C SER A 386 -23.64 -17.31 7.32
N VAL A 387 -24.41 -17.37 6.23
CA VAL A 387 -25.84 -17.74 6.26
C VAL A 387 -26.17 -18.78 5.19
N LEU A 388 -26.89 -19.85 5.54
CA LEU A 388 -27.32 -20.84 4.55
C LEU A 388 -28.34 -20.26 3.55
N PRO A 389 -28.20 -20.55 2.24
CA PRO A 389 -29.21 -20.22 1.24
C PRO A 389 -30.58 -20.80 1.57
N ALA A 390 -31.64 -20.05 1.26
CA ALA A 390 -33.02 -20.47 1.51
C ALA A 390 -33.33 -21.84 0.86
N GLY A 391 -33.70 -22.82 1.69
CA GLY A 391 -33.99 -24.19 1.27
C GLY A 391 -32.84 -25.19 1.44
N GLN A 392 -31.64 -24.74 1.82
CA GLN A 392 -30.53 -25.60 2.23
C GLN A 392 -30.60 -25.87 3.74
N THR A 393 -30.39 -27.12 4.16
CA THR A 393 -30.49 -27.54 5.58
C THR A 393 -29.17 -27.98 6.20
N GLU A 394 -28.11 -28.12 5.40
CA GLU A 394 -26.79 -28.57 5.83
C GLU A 394 -25.70 -27.79 5.09
N VAL A 395 -24.59 -27.50 5.78
CA VAL A 395 -23.42 -26.83 5.18
C VAL A 395 -22.70 -27.79 4.24
N ILE A 396 -22.46 -27.37 3.01
CA ILE A 396 -21.64 -28.10 2.03
C ILE A 396 -20.23 -27.52 2.06
N ILE A 397 -19.30 -28.24 2.66
CA ILE A 397 -17.89 -27.82 2.72
C ILE A 397 -17.25 -28.07 1.35
N ALA A 398 -16.77 -27.00 0.69
CA ALA A 398 -15.95 -27.10 -0.51
C ALA A 398 -14.70 -27.98 -0.27
N PRO A 399 -14.09 -28.57 -1.31
CA PRO A 399 -12.78 -29.21 -1.15
C PRO A 399 -11.74 -28.20 -0.62
N GLY A 400 -10.68 -28.71 0.01
CA GLY A 400 -9.52 -27.89 0.36
C GLY A 400 -8.80 -27.34 -0.88
N PRO A 401 -7.80 -26.46 -0.68
CA PRO A 401 -6.95 -25.98 -1.78
C PRO A 401 -6.23 -27.14 -2.49
N THR A 402 -5.93 -26.95 -3.78
CA THR A 402 -5.10 -27.88 -4.54
C THR A 402 -3.68 -27.88 -3.99
N ILE A 403 -3.23 -29.01 -3.45
CA ILE A 403 -1.87 -29.20 -2.95
C ILE A 403 -0.95 -29.55 -4.13
N GLY A 404 0.24 -28.93 -4.19
CA GLY A 404 1.20 -29.15 -5.27
C GLY A 404 0.80 -28.46 -6.58
N PHE A 405 -0.05 -27.43 -6.50
CA PHE A 405 -0.24 -26.50 -7.59
C PHE A 405 0.99 -25.59 -7.71
N GLU A 406 1.58 -25.51 -8.90
CA GLU A 406 2.69 -24.60 -9.22
C GLU A 406 2.20 -23.54 -10.19
N TRP A 407 2.50 -22.26 -9.92
CA TRP A 407 2.19 -21.15 -10.82
C TRP A 407 3.22 -21.08 -11.95
N ASP A 408 2.78 -20.74 -13.14
CA ASP A 408 3.68 -20.38 -14.24
C ASP A 408 4.20 -18.95 -13.97
N PHE A 409 5.40 -18.84 -13.41
CA PHE A 409 6.01 -17.55 -13.10
C PHE A 409 6.72 -16.98 -14.35
N PRO A 410 6.44 -15.73 -14.74
CA PRO A 410 7.09 -15.10 -15.89
C PRO A 410 8.58 -14.85 -15.67
N ALA A 411 9.31 -14.56 -16.75
CA ALA A 411 10.77 -14.51 -16.74
C ALA A 411 11.34 -13.49 -15.75
N TYR A 412 10.64 -12.36 -15.51
CA TYR A 412 11.03 -11.35 -14.53
C TYR A 412 10.85 -11.79 -13.06
N LEU A 413 10.10 -12.87 -12.80
CA LEU A 413 9.88 -13.51 -11.49
C LEU A 413 10.62 -14.86 -11.34
N THR A 414 11.55 -15.18 -12.24
CA THR A 414 12.44 -16.37 -12.15
C THR A 414 13.14 -16.40 -10.80
N ASP A 415 13.18 -17.57 -10.13
CA ASP A 415 13.81 -17.70 -8.81
C ASP A 415 15.28 -17.22 -8.79
N LEU A 416 15.61 -16.31 -7.87
CA LEU A 416 16.93 -15.71 -7.71
C LEU A 416 17.66 -16.21 -6.45
N GLN A 417 17.07 -17.13 -5.66
CA GLN A 417 17.68 -17.59 -4.40
C GLN A 417 19.08 -18.17 -4.61
N GLU A 418 19.28 -18.99 -5.64
CA GLU A 418 20.57 -19.61 -5.98
C GLU A 418 21.40 -18.78 -6.99
N GLU A 419 20.87 -17.68 -7.52
CA GLU A 419 21.60 -16.83 -8.49
C GLU A 419 22.36 -15.70 -7.77
N PRO A 420 23.69 -15.56 -7.97
CA PRO A 420 24.45 -14.49 -7.36
C PRO A 420 24.16 -13.13 -8.03
N PRO A 421 24.17 -12.01 -7.29
CA PRO A 421 24.13 -10.69 -7.90
C PRO A 421 25.34 -10.46 -8.80
N PHE A 422 25.16 -9.66 -9.85
CA PHE A 422 26.26 -9.30 -10.73
C PHE A 422 27.29 -8.42 -9.97
N PRO A 423 28.61 -8.51 -10.28
CA PRO A 423 29.64 -7.78 -9.53
C PRO A 423 29.37 -6.27 -9.45
N GLY A 424 29.27 -5.75 -8.22
CA GLY A 424 28.94 -4.35 -7.93
C GLY A 424 27.45 -4.03 -7.78
N CYS A 425 26.55 -5.01 -7.96
CA CYS A 425 25.09 -4.81 -7.86
C CYS A 425 24.50 -5.20 -6.48
N SER A 426 25.33 -5.51 -5.47
CA SER A 426 24.91 -5.75 -4.09
C SER A 426 25.17 -4.49 -3.26
N CYS A 427 24.10 -3.83 -2.81
CA CYS A 427 24.13 -2.50 -2.19
C CYS A 427 23.24 -2.43 -0.94
N ASN A 428 23.49 -1.45 -0.06
CA ASN A 428 22.61 -1.16 1.06
C ASN A 428 21.49 -0.19 0.63
N THR A 429 20.32 -0.31 1.24
CA THR A 429 19.22 0.65 1.15
C THR A 429 18.62 0.83 2.54
N GLU A 430 19.08 1.85 3.25
CA GLU A 430 18.68 2.18 4.61
C GLU A 430 17.70 3.35 4.62
N MET A 431 16.53 3.15 5.21
CA MET A 431 15.56 4.21 5.49
C MET A 431 15.84 4.78 6.88
N ALA A 432 16.07 6.09 7.02
CA ALA A 432 16.46 6.68 8.30
C ALA A 432 15.67 7.96 8.64
N THR A 433 15.34 8.11 9.92
CA THR A 433 14.84 9.37 10.48
C THR A 433 16.00 10.11 11.14
N VAL A 434 16.38 11.26 10.59
CA VAL A 434 17.65 11.96 10.91
C VAL A 434 17.42 13.26 11.65
N GLY A 435 18.18 13.43 12.74
CA GLY A 435 18.34 14.70 13.46
C GLY A 435 17.22 15.04 14.48
N PRO A 436 17.48 16.01 15.38
CA PRO A 436 16.48 16.57 16.27
C PRO A 436 15.73 17.76 15.61
N THR A 437 15.62 17.77 14.28
CA THR A 437 14.97 18.86 13.54
C THR A 437 13.46 18.83 13.76
N SER A 438 12.79 19.94 13.49
CA SER A 438 11.33 20.05 13.56
C SER A 438 10.85 20.71 12.26
N PRO A 439 10.27 19.95 11.31
CA PRO A 439 10.07 18.49 11.34
C PRO A 439 11.40 17.68 11.28
N PRO A 440 11.39 16.40 11.69
CA PRO A 440 12.52 15.49 11.45
C PRO A 440 12.79 15.34 9.95
N LEU A 441 14.04 15.04 9.58
CA LEU A 441 14.38 14.69 8.21
C LEU A 441 14.17 13.19 8.00
N PHE A 442 13.68 12.82 6.82
CA PHE A 442 13.45 11.44 6.42
C PHE A 442 14.30 11.17 5.19
N THR A 443 15.18 10.17 5.25
CA THR A 443 16.26 9.99 4.27
C THR A 443 16.40 8.55 3.82
N LEU A 444 16.98 8.34 2.64
CA LEU A 444 17.39 7.03 2.15
C LEU A 444 18.90 7.02 1.86
N ASN A 445 19.65 6.09 2.47
CA ASN A 445 21.12 6.09 2.51
C ASN A 445 21.71 7.46 2.92
N ASP A 446 21.21 8.03 4.03
CA ASP A 446 21.55 9.35 4.56
C ASP A 446 21.33 10.52 3.59
N ARG A 447 20.50 10.34 2.55
CA ARG A 447 20.22 11.36 1.52
C ARG A 447 18.74 11.71 1.47
N LEU A 448 18.49 12.99 1.25
CA LEU A 448 17.20 13.52 0.84
C LEU A 448 16.99 13.32 -0.67
N PHE A 449 15.73 13.29 -1.12
CA PHE A 449 15.37 13.18 -2.53
C PHE A 449 15.94 14.34 -3.37
N LYS A 450 16.44 13.99 -4.57
CA LYS A 450 16.86 14.91 -5.61
C LYS A 450 16.63 14.29 -6.99
N GLU A 451 15.98 15.04 -7.87
CA GLU A 451 15.51 14.57 -9.19
C GLU A 451 16.63 13.99 -10.06
N ASP A 452 17.77 14.68 -10.16
CA ASP A 452 18.95 14.23 -10.92
C ASP A 452 19.91 13.30 -10.12
N SER A 453 19.43 12.67 -9.04
CA SER A 453 20.24 11.82 -8.18
C SER A 453 19.70 10.39 -8.12
N TYR A 454 20.61 9.43 -8.32
CA TYR A 454 20.31 8.00 -8.21
C TYR A 454 21.06 7.43 -7.00
N VAL A 455 20.36 6.69 -6.14
CA VAL A 455 21.04 5.97 -5.06
C VAL A 455 21.88 4.81 -5.63
N HIS A 456 21.41 4.16 -6.70
CA HIS A 456 22.09 3.04 -7.35
C HIS A 456 21.99 3.09 -8.90
N THR A 457 22.97 2.55 -9.60
CA THR A 457 22.76 2.04 -10.98
C THR A 457 22.65 0.53 -10.97
N VAL A 458 21.77 0.01 -11.81
CA VAL A 458 21.63 -1.42 -12.07
C VAL A 458 21.73 -1.68 -13.58
N ARG A 459 22.32 -2.80 -13.96
CA ARG A 459 22.55 -3.15 -15.36
C ARG A 459 21.41 -3.99 -15.91
N PHE A 460 20.87 -3.61 -17.05
CA PHE A 460 19.74 -4.31 -17.67
C PHE A 460 20.04 -5.80 -17.88
N GLY A 461 19.15 -6.65 -17.38
CA GLY A 461 19.20 -8.12 -17.42
C GLY A 461 20.07 -8.78 -16.34
N ASP A 462 20.84 -8.03 -15.56
CA ASP A 462 21.75 -8.56 -14.53
C ASP A 462 21.11 -8.46 -13.13
N VAL A 463 21.34 -9.44 -12.26
CA VAL A 463 20.71 -9.50 -10.92
C VAL A 463 21.29 -8.43 -9.98
N ALA A 464 20.40 -7.65 -9.37
CA ALA A 464 20.69 -6.74 -8.27
C ALA A 464 20.28 -7.35 -6.92
N GLU A 465 20.99 -6.96 -5.87
CA GLU A 465 20.72 -7.33 -4.48
C GLU A 465 20.71 -6.09 -3.59
N ARG A 466 19.73 -5.98 -2.70
CA ARG A 466 19.66 -4.89 -1.71
C ARG A 466 19.59 -5.47 -0.31
N THR A 467 20.44 -4.96 0.59
CA THR A 467 20.23 -5.10 2.04
C THR A 467 19.37 -3.93 2.50
N LEU A 468 18.09 -4.21 2.76
CA LEU A 468 17.12 -3.25 3.28
C LEU A 468 17.25 -3.16 4.80
N SER A 469 17.23 -1.95 5.36
CA SER A 469 17.36 -1.71 6.82
C SER A 469 16.29 -0.77 7.36
N ASN A 470 16.05 -0.86 8.69
CA ASN A 470 15.07 -0.11 9.47
C ASN A 470 13.59 -0.41 9.09
N LEU A 471 13.33 -1.66 8.68
CA LEU A 471 12.01 -2.16 8.25
C LEU A 471 10.94 -2.15 9.36
N LYS A 472 11.32 -1.94 10.63
CA LYS A 472 10.38 -1.73 11.75
C LYS A 472 9.76 -0.35 11.73
N GLY A 473 10.57 0.68 11.46
CA GLY A 473 10.10 2.05 11.34
C GLY A 473 9.35 2.28 10.05
N HIS A 474 9.85 1.71 8.95
CA HIS A 474 9.55 2.20 7.60
C HIS A 474 9.05 1.07 6.68
N ALA A 475 8.01 1.34 5.90
CA ALA A 475 7.55 0.45 4.83
C ALA A 475 8.34 0.79 3.56
N TYR A 476 9.22 -0.09 3.07
CA TYR A 476 9.92 0.10 1.79
C TYR A 476 8.99 -0.26 0.63
N HIS A 477 8.93 0.58 -0.40
CA HIS A 477 8.31 0.27 -1.69
C HIS A 477 9.28 0.57 -2.86
N GLN A 478 9.16 -0.20 -3.95
CA GLN A 478 9.92 -0.07 -5.18
C GLN A 478 8.99 -0.17 -6.40
N HIS A 479 9.07 0.80 -7.33
CA HIS A 479 8.28 0.83 -8.56
C HIS A 479 8.83 -0.14 -9.63
N VAL A 480 8.05 -0.39 -10.68
CA VAL A 480 8.42 -1.12 -11.92
C VAL A 480 8.79 -2.60 -11.75
N TYR A 481 9.63 -2.94 -10.78
CA TYR A 481 10.15 -4.28 -10.56
C TYR A 481 9.84 -4.74 -9.13
N PRO A 482 9.07 -5.82 -8.95
CA PRO A 482 9.01 -6.51 -7.67
C PRO A 482 10.38 -7.15 -7.35
N PHE A 483 10.57 -7.48 -6.08
CA PHE A 483 11.78 -8.09 -5.54
C PHE A 483 11.47 -9.39 -4.78
N GLN A 484 12.42 -10.32 -4.81
CA GLN A 484 12.35 -11.60 -4.12
C GLN A 484 13.12 -11.54 -2.80
N LEU A 485 12.48 -11.88 -1.69
CA LEU A 485 13.13 -12.00 -0.38
C LEU A 485 14.17 -13.14 -0.39
N GLN A 486 15.37 -12.87 0.10
CA GLN A 486 16.49 -13.80 0.16
C GLN A 486 16.79 -14.24 1.60
N SER A 487 16.81 -13.29 2.54
CA SER A 487 17.08 -13.53 3.95
C SER A 487 16.42 -12.47 4.87
N GLY A 488 16.34 -12.80 6.17
CA GLY A 488 15.65 -12.07 7.23
C GLY A 488 14.49 -12.85 7.84
N TYR A 489 13.95 -13.84 7.12
CA TYR A 489 12.70 -14.54 7.45
C TYR A 489 12.91 -16.06 7.62
N GLU A 490 13.88 -16.43 8.46
CA GLU A 490 14.28 -17.83 8.72
C GLU A 490 13.50 -18.54 9.84
N ASN A 491 12.69 -17.82 10.62
CA ASN A 491 12.00 -18.38 11.80
C ASN A 491 10.63 -17.73 12.06
N ASP A 492 9.73 -18.45 12.73
CA ASP A 492 8.34 -18.07 13.00
C ASP A 492 8.14 -16.66 13.58
N THR A 493 9.11 -16.15 14.35
CA THR A 493 9.02 -14.80 14.94
C THR A 493 9.28 -13.72 13.89
N THR A 494 10.35 -13.85 13.10
CA THR A 494 10.67 -12.87 12.06
C THR A 494 9.73 -13.00 10.86
N SER A 495 9.31 -14.22 10.53
CA SER A 495 8.29 -14.53 9.52
C SER A 495 6.86 -14.08 9.86
N GLU A 496 6.62 -13.54 11.07
CA GLU A 496 5.31 -13.03 11.52
C GLU A 496 4.17 -14.03 11.28
N ASN A 497 4.30 -15.22 11.90
CA ASN A 497 3.39 -16.36 11.72
C ASN A 497 3.32 -16.91 10.28
N GLY A 498 4.32 -16.64 9.45
CA GLY A 498 4.47 -17.20 8.10
C GLY A 498 4.08 -16.25 6.96
N TYR A 499 3.64 -15.02 7.26
CA TYR A 499 3.32 -14.03 6.22
C TYR A 499 4.57 -13.62 5.41
N TRP A 500 5.73 -13.47 6.06
CA TRP A 500 7.01 -13.23 5.42
C TRP A 500 7.83 -14.52 5.30
N LYS A 501 8.35 -14.80 4.11
CA LYS A 501 9.17 -15.98 3.84
C LYS A 501 10.23 -15.68 2.80
N ASN A 502 11.46 -16.17 3.02
CA ASN A 502 12.49 -16.16 1.99
C ASN A 502 12.01 -16.98 0.77
N GLY A 503 12.17 -16.42 -0.43
CA GLY A 503 11.67 -16.95 -1.70
C GLY A 503 10.42 -16.23 -2.23
N ASP A 504 9.71 -15.48 -1.40
CA ASP A 504 8.52 -14.70 -1.79
C ASP A 504 8.88 -13.49 -2.67
N TRP A 505 8.03 -13.21 -3.65
CA TRP A 505 8.03 -12.00 -4.46
C TRP A 505 6.99 -10.99 -3.95
N GLN A 506 7.33 -9.70 -4.02
CA GLN A 506 6.55 -8.58 -3.52
C GLN A 506 7.17 -7.25 -4.00
N ASP A 507 6.49 -6.11 -3.81
CA ASP A 507 7.04 -4.77 -4.09
C ASP A 507 7.01 -3.84 -2.89
N THR A 508 6.35 -4.24 -1.80
CA THR A 508 6.28 -3.50 -0.54
C THR A 508 6.74 -4.39 0.61
N ILE A 509 7.44 -3.82 1.60
CA ILE A 509 7.81 -4.55 2.82
C ILE A 509 7.91 -3.64 4.04
N LYS A 510 7.24 -4.05 5.11
CA LYS A 510 7.44 -3.56 6.49
C LYS A 510 7.40 -4.79 7.39
N SER A 511 8.21 -4.86 8.44
CA SER A 511 8.10 -5.95 9.41
C SER A 511 8.22 -5.42 10.82
N LYS A 512 7.30 -5.82 11.68
CA LYS A 512 7.31 -5.51 13.11
C LYS A 512 8.46 -6.21 13.84
N ASN A 513 8.81 -7.42 13.41
CA ASN A 513 9.76 -8.28 14.10
C ASN A 513 11.16 -8.31 13.46
N GLN A 514 11.25 -8.12 12.15
CA GLN A 514 12.50 -8.09 11.39
C GLN A 514 12.85 -6.67 10.93
N ASP A 515 14.10 -6.25 11.17
CA ASP A 515 14.53 -4.87 10.89
C ASP A 515 15.43 -4.75 9.65
N VAL A 516 16.03 -5.87 9.24
CA VAL A 516 16.93 -5.97 8.09
C VAL A 516 16.54 -7.17 7.25
N ALA A 517 16.40 -7.00 5.94
CA ALA A 517 16.15 -8.10 5.00
C ALA A 517 17.02 -7.95 3.75
N VAL A 518 17.41 -9.06 3.13
CA VAL A 518 18.07 -9.03 1.83
C VAL A 518 17.04 -9.38 0.76
N MET A 519 16.97 -8.59 -0.31
CA MET A 519 16.15 -8.86 -1.48
C MET A 519 17.00 -8.90 -2.76
N LYS A 520 16.49 -9.55 -3.80
CA LYS A 520 17.05 -9.49 -5.17
C LYS A 520 15.96 -9.19 -6.18
N TYR A 521 16.34 -8.56 -7.29
CA TYR A 521 15.47 -8.42 -8.46
C TYR A 521 16.33 -8.42 -9.75
N ARG A 522 15.70 -8.58 -10.91
CA ARG A 522 16.36 -8.52 -12.22
C ARG A 522 15.63 -7.54 -13.15
N PRO A 523 16.22 -6.39 -13.50
CA PRO A 523 15.60 -5.44 -14.40
C PRO A 523 15.77 -5.88 -15.87
N ALA A 524 14.86 -6.71 -16.37
CA ALA A 524 14.94 -7.36 -17.67
C ALA A 524 13.89 -6.90 -18.71
N THR A 525 13.03 -5.93 -18.38
CA THR A 525 11.86 -5.54 -19.21
C THR A 525 11.93 -4.07 -19.59
N PHE A 526 11.96 -3.18 -18.59
CA PHE A 526 11.99 -1.72 -18.75
C PHE A 526 13.36 -1.14 -18.36
N PRO A 527 14.03 -0.37 -19.23
CA PRO A 527 15.14 0.50 -18.85
C PRO A 527 14.62 1.77 -18.16
N GLY A 528 15.51 2.65 -17.72
CA GLY A 528 15.14 3.97 -17.20
C GLY A 528 15.15 4.06 -15.67
N LYS A 529 14.32 4.94 -15.13
CA LYS A 529 14.15 5.16 -13.68
C LYS A 529 13.39 4.01 -13.03
N ILE A 530 13.79 3.70 -11.79
CA ILE A 530 13.02 2.95 -10.81
C ILE A 530 12.93 3.83 -9.58
N MET A 531 11.74 4.17 -9.10
CA MET A 531 11.61 4.83 -7.81
C MET A 531 11.70 3.83 -6.66
N LEU A 532 12.20 4.29 -5.53
CA LEU A 532 12.12 3.59 -4.26
C LEU A 532 11.90 4.60 -3.14
N HIS A 533 10.99 4.30 -2.22
CA HIS A 533 10.60 5.24 -1.16
C HIS A 533 10.00 4.53 0.05
N CYS A 534 9.75 5.30 1.10
CA CYS A 534 8.96 4.81 2.21
C CYS A 534 7.47 5.03 1.94
N HIS A 535 6.66 3.97 1.98
CA HIS A 535 5.21 4.03 1.86
C HIS A 535 4.49 4.51 3.15
N ILE A 536 5.15 5.39 3.89
CA ILE A 536 4.56 6.24 4.93
C ILE A 536 4.62 7.64 4.31
N LEU A 537 3.51 8.13 3.77
CA LEU A 537 3.50 9.26 2.84
C LEU A 537 4.17 10.54 3.39
N PRO A 538 4.03 10.90 4.69
CA PRO A 538 4.79 12.01 5.27
C PRO A 538 6.31 11.86 5.19
N HIS A 539 6.83 10.62 5.26
CA HIS A 539 8.27 10.36 5.18
C HIS A 539 8.77 10.52 3.74
N GLU A 540 7.96 10.09 2.76
CA GLU A 540 8.24 10.24 1.33
C GLU A 540 8.30 11.73 0.93
N ASP A 541 7.22 12.48 1.20
CA ASP A 541 7.10 13.92 0.94
C ASP A 541 8.30 14.73 1.49
N LEU A 542 8.76 14.33 2.67
CA LEU A 542 9.84 14.98 3.41
C LEU A 542 11.23 14.37 3.13
N GLY A 543 11.34 13.49 2.12
CA GLY A 543 12.60 13.16 1.46
C GLY A 543 13.07 11.71 1.50
N MET A 544 12.31 10.77 2.10
CA MET A 544 12.63 9.34 2.12
C MET A 544 12.22 8.66 0.81
N MET A 545 12.77 9.18 -0.28
CA MET A 545 12.56 8.75 -1.65
C MET A 545 13.86 8.90 -2.44
N SER A 546 14.11 7.98 -3.36
CA SER A 546 15.25 8.04 -4.28
C SER A 546 14.96 7.25 -5.55
N GLN A 547 15.94 7.22 -6.45
CA GLN A 547 15.85 6.53 -7.73
C GLN A 547 16.98 5.52 -7.88
N GLU A 548 16.72 4.41 -8.57
CA GLU A 548 17.74 3.67 -9.28
C GLU A 548 17.65 3.94 -10.79
N ARG A 549 18.76 3.74 -11.50
CA ARG A 549 18.79 3.81 -12.97
C ARG A 549 19.15 2.46 -13.57
N VAL A 550 18.25 1.91 -14.37
CA VAL A 550 18.51 0.75 -15.22
C VAL A 550 19.28 1.20 -16.46
N VAL A 551 20.57 0.87 -16.51
CA VAL A 551 21.48 1.21 -17.61
C VAL A 551 21.68 0.05 -18.57
N PHE A 552 21.69 0.34 -19.87
CA PHE A 552 21.98 -0.66 -20.90
C PHE A 552 23.47 -1.01 -20.94
N ARG A 553 23.77 -2.26 -21.32
CA ARG A 553 25.15 -2.77 -21.45
C ARG A 553 26.06 -1.98 -22.40
N ASN A 554 25.47 -1.20 -23.30
CA ASN A 554 26.15 -0.38 -24.31
C ASN A 554 26.27 1.11 -23.92
N ASP A 555 25.76 1.52 -22.76
CA ASP A 555 25.96 2.89 -22.27
C ASP A 555 27.42 3.09 -21.85
N THR A 556 28.15 3.88 -22.63
CA THR A 556 29.58 4.14 -22.40
C THR A 556 29.86 5.10 -21.25
N SER A 557 28.83 5.70 -20.62
CA SER A 557 29.00 6.66 -19.52
C SER A 557 29.17 5.98 -18.16
N ASN A 558 28.41 4.91 -17.87
CA ASN A 558 28.65 4.00 -16.75
C ASN A 558 28.03 2.62 -17.04
N PRO A 559 28.77 1.65 -17.60
CA PRO A 559 28.23 0.37 -18.04
C PRO A 559 28.02 -0.66 -16.91
N ASN A 560 28.29 -0.28 -15.65
CA ASN A 560 28.33 -1.18 -14.49
C ASN A 560 27.33 -0.74 -13.41
N CYS A 561 26.95 -1.69 -12.55
CA CYS A 561 26.29 -1.35 -11.29
C CYS A 561 27.22 -0.55 -10.39
N THR A 562 26.65 0.46 -9.74
CA THR A 562 27.31 1.25 -8.70
C THR A 562 26.31 1.54 -7.60
N CYS A 563 26.67 1.18 -6.38
CA CYS A 563 26.09 1.83 -5.20
C CYS A 563 26.64 3.25 -5.15
N ASP A 564 25.78 4.26 -4.99
CA ASP A 564 26.11 5.70 -4.94
C ASP A 564 26.43 6.36 -6.30
N TYR A 565 25.47 6.38 -7.24
CA TYR A 565 25.62 7.02 -8.55
C TYR A 565 25.12 8.47 -8.60
N THR A 566 26.03 9.44 -8.55
CA THR A 566 25.64 10.86 -8.43
C THR A 566 26.30 11.80 -9.44
N TYR A 567 25.52 12.79 -9.88
CA TYR A 567 26.01 13.96 -10.60
C TYR A 567 26.36 15.13 -9.69
N ASP A 568 25.58 15.41 -8.63
CA ASP A 568 25.86 16.46 -7.62
C ASP A 568 25.12 16.20 -6.30
N TYR A 569 25.78 16.37 -5.16
CA TYR A 569 25.20 16.19 -3.81
C TYR A 569 24.72 17.49 -3.15
N ILE A 570 23.70 17.36 -2.29
CA ILE A 570 23.61 18.17 -1.06
C ILE A 570 23.92 17.20 0.08
N GLN A 571 25.06 17.39 0.75
CA GLN A 571 25.42 16.62 1.94
C GLN A 571 24.78 17.28 3.16
N ILE A 572 24.14 16.49 4.03
CA ILE A 572 23.48 16.96 5.27
C ILE A 572 24.52 17.28 6.34
#